data_AF-A0AAV4BJ78-F1
#
_entry.id   AF-A0AAV4BJ78-F1
#
_cell.length_a   1.000
_cell.length_b   1.000
_cell.length_c   1.000
_cell.angle_alpha   90.00
_cell.angle_beta   90.00
_cell.angle_gamma   90.00
#
_symmetry.space_group_name_H-M   'P 1'
#
loop_
_entity.id
_entity.type
_entity.pdbx_description
1 polymer ?
#
loop_
_entity_poly.entity_id
_entity_poly.type
_entity_poly.pdbx_seq_one_letter_code
_entity_poly.pdbx_strand_id
1 'polypeptide(L)'
;MRNYKRQTDRGQFSRQQMQDAVTAVLAGGSLRKTAARFDVNYKTLERYVKLQKNEGNTDSASFGYQTEKKCVFTNEQEKLLLNYVLEASSIYYGLTVLDLRKLAFDFADANKIPMPHSWESNKIAGEEWMVKFRERHEEELSLRKPEATLLNRMQGFNKTNVNEFIMNLQHAMDDKKFTPDRI
;
A
#
# COMPACT_ATOMS: atom_id res chain seq x y z
N MET A 1 -7.05 7.73 12.30
CA MET A 1 -5.83 6.92 12.50
C MET A 1 -5.71 6.49 13.93
N ARG A 2 -5.46 5.19 14.19
CA ARG A 2 -5.10 4.72 15.52
C ARG A 2 -3.63 5.04 15.76
N ASN A 3 -3.34 6.24 16.24
CA ASN A 3 -1.99 6.61 16.69
C ASN A 3 -1.75 5.98 18.05
N TYR A 4 -1.28 4.72 18.04
CA TYR A 4 -0.90 4.04 19.27
C TYR A 4 0.29 4.77 19.91
N LYS A 5 0.03 5.45 21.02
CA LYS A 5 1.09 5.99 21.87
C LYS A 5 1.67 4.84 22.69
N ARG A 6 2.95 4.58 22.48
CA ARG A 6 3.68 3.54 23.19
C ARG A 6 3.69 3.85 24.69
N GLN A 7 3.33 2.86 25.50
CA GLN A 7 3.30 2.99 26.96
C GLN A 7 4.58 2.48 27.65
N THR A 8 5.50 1.87 26.89
CA THR A 8 6.70 1.23 27.45
C THR A 8 7.97 1.72 26.77
N ASP A 9 9.04 1.85 27.55
CA ASP A 9 10.37 2.21 27.06
C ASP A 9 11.20 1.00 26.60
N ARG A 10 10.57 -0.18 26.50
CA ARG A 10 11.26 -1.43 26.13
C ARG A 10 11.74 -1.34 24.68
N GLY A 11 13.03 -1.56 24.40
CA GLY A 11 13.50 -1.59 23.01
C GLY A 11 13.53 -0.22 22.33
N GLN A 12 13.99 0.79 23.07
CA GLN A 12 14.35 2.13 22.58
C GLN A 12 15.77 2.19 21.98
N PHE A 13 16.43 1.06 21.78
CA PHE A 13 17.78 1.02 21.20
C PHE A 13 17.74 1.25 19.70
N SER A 14 18.71 1.99 19.17
CA SER A 14 18.92 2.07 17.73
C SER A 14 19.46 0.74 17.17
N ARG A 15 19.23 0.51 15.89
CA ARG A 15 19.76 -0.67 15.17
C ARG A 15 21.27 -0.77 15.28
N GLN A 16 21.97 0.36 15.12
CA GLN A 16 23.43 0.46 15.21
C GLN A 16 23.93 0.11 16.62
N GLN A 17 23.33 0.70 17.67
CA GLN A 17 23.70 0.39 19.06
C GLN A 17 23.58 -1.10 19.38
N MET A 18 22.52 -1.77 18.91
CA MET A 18 22.38 -3.21 19.13
C MET A 18 23.41 -4.02 18.34
N GLN A 19 23.69 -3.62 17.10
CA GLN A 19 24.67 -4.29 16.25
C GLN A 19 26.09 -4.20 16.87
N ASP A 20 26.49 -3.02 17.33
CA ASP A 20 27.77 -2.78 18.00
C ASP A 20 27.87 -3.55 19.33
N ALA A 21 26.78 -3.64 20.10
CA ALA A 21 26.75 -4.40 21.33
C ALA A 21 26.93 -5.91 21.06
N VAL A 22 26.30 -6.43 20.01
CA VAL A 22 26.41 -7.85 19.66
C VAL A 22 27.81 -8.18 19.12
N THR A 23 28.37 -7.35 18.23
CA THR A 23 29.74 -7.53 17.72
C THR A 23 30.77 -7.50 18.84
N ALA A 24 30.62 -6.59 19.81
CA ALA A 24 31.50 -6.51 20.98
C ALA A 24 31.43 -7.77 21.87
N VAL A 25 30.25 -8.40 22.01
CA VAL A 25 30.12 -9.68 22.73
C VAL A 25 30.72 -10.83 21.93
N LEU A 26 30.52 -10.87 20.61
CA LEU A 26 31.10 -11.89 19.75
C LEU A 26 32.63 -11.82 19.69
N ALA A 27 33.20 -10.61 19.82
CA ALA A 27 34.64 -10.38 19.96
C ALA A 27 35.23 -10.80 21.32
N GLY A 28 34.44 -11.41 22.21
CA GLY A 28 34.88 -11.90 23.53
C GLY A 28 34.45 -11.03 24.72
N GLY A 29 33.63 -10.00 24.50
CA GLY A 29 33.09 -9.16 25.55
C GLY A 29 32.09 -9.88 26.48
N SER A 30 32.08 -9.49 27.75
CA SER A 30 31.09 -9.97 28.73
C SER A 30 29.70 -9.39 28.44
N LEU A 31 28.68 -10.25 28.30
CA LEU A 31 27.29 -9.86 28.05
C LEU A 31 26.77 -8.74 28.98
N ARG A 32 27.00 -8.87 30.30
CA ARG A 32 26.51 -7.86 31.27
C ARG A 32 27.26 -6.54 31.18
N LYS A 33 28.58 -6.58 30.99
CA LYS A 33 29.40 -5.36 30.84
C LYS A 33 29.07 -4.64 29.55
N THR A 34 28.91 -5.39 28.46
CA THR A 34 28.54 -4.83 27.16
C THR A 34 27.13 -4.26 27.19
N ALA A 35 26.16 -4.96 27.80
CA ALA A 35 24.79 -4.45 27.95
C ALA A 35 24.76 -3.09 28.70
N ALA A 36 25.51 -2.96 29.79
CA ALA A 36 25.62 -1.70 30.53
C ALA A 36 26.35 -0.60 29.73
N ARG A 37 27.40 -0.95 28.98
CA ARG A 37 28.18 0.01 28.17
C ARG A 37 27.36 0.63 27.04
N PHE A 38 26.53 -0.17 26.38
CA PHE A 38 25.72 0.25 25.24
C PHE A 38 24.29 0.67 25.61
N ASP A 39 23.98 0.71 26.91
CA ASP A 39 22.64 1.02 27.45
C ASP A 39 21.53 0.17 26.80
N VAL A 40 21.79 -1.14 26.64
CA VAL A 40 20.84 -2.10 26.08
C VAL A 40 20.40 -3.10 27.14
N ASN A 41 19.15 -3.55 27.05
CA ASN A 41 18.66 -4.57 27.96
C ASN A 41 19.44 -5.89 27.78
N TYR A 42 20.03 -6.38 28.87
CA TYR A 42 20.80 -7.63 28.91
C TYR A 42 20.08 -8.81 28.25
N LYS A 43 18.78 -9.00 28.52
CA LYS A 43 18.02 -10.14 27.96
C LYS A 43 17.82 -10.01 26.46
N THR A 44 17.67 -8.77 25.98
CA THR A 44 17.56 -8.49 24.55
C THR A 44 18.88 -8.75 23.84
N LEU A 45 20.01 -8.29 24.41
CA LEU A 45 21.35 -8.56 23.88
C LEU A 45 21.65 -10.07 23.87
N GLU A 46 21.36 -10.78 24.97
CA GLU A 46 21.53 -12.23 25.07
C GLU A 46 20.78 -12.97 23.96
N ARG A 47 19.53 -12.57 23.69
CA ARG A 47 18.71 -13.13 22.61
C ARG A 47 19.36 -12.94 21.24
N TYR A 48 19.81 -11.73 20.92
CA TYR A 48 20.40 -11.41 19.62
C TYR A 48 21.75 -12.08 19.40
N VAL A 49 22.59 -12.16 20.44
CA VAL A 49 23.86 -12.90 20.38
C VAL A 49 23.61 -14.39 20.10
N LYS A 50 22.61 -15.01 20.74
CA LYS A 50 22.24 -16.42 20.46
C LYS A 50 21.72 -16.59 19.03
N LEU A 51 20.91 -15.65 18.56
CA LEU A 51 20.36 -15.67 17.20
C LEU A 51 21.50 -15.65 16.17
N GLN A 52 22.46 -14.72 16.29
CA GLN A 52 23.56 -14.58 15.35
C GLN A 52 24.55 -15.76 15.40
N LYS A 53 24.70 -16.42 16.56
CA LYS A 53 25.47 -17.67 16.67
C LYS A 53 24.81 -18.85 15.96
N ASN A 54 23.48 -18.91 15.97
CA ASN A 54 22.71 -20.02 15.39
C ASN A 54 22.44 -19.84 13.88
N GLU A 55 22.16 -18.62 13.43
CA GLU A 55 21.77 -18.32 12.05
C GLU A 55 22.95 -17.94 11.14
N GLY A 56 24.17 -17.92 11.67
CA GLY A 56 25.36 -17.43 10.96
C GLY A 56 25.37 -15.92 10.80
N ASN A 57 26.51 -15.35 10.40
CA ASN A 57 26.73 -13.91 10.26
C ASN A 57 25.89 -13.32 9.11
N THR A 58 24.59 -13.17 9.33
CA THR A 58 23.69 -12.42 8.47
C THR A 58 23.67 -10.98 8.97
N ASP A 59 24.25 -10.07 8.19
CA ASP A 59 24.06 -8.61 8.34
C ASP A 59 22.56 -8.20 8.30
N SER A 60 21.69 -9.16 7.98
CA SER A 60 20.24 -9.07 7.94
C SER A 60 19.53 -9.44 9.25
N ALA A 61 20.25 -9.69 10.36
CA ALA A 61 19.61 -9.85 11.67
C ALA A 61 18.86 -8.56 12.05
N SER A 62 17.56 -8.55 11.80
CA SER A 62 16.70 -7.39 12.07
C SER A 62 16.58 -7.17 13.57
N PHE A 63 17.37 -6.24 14.10
CA PHE A 63 17.24 -5.75 15.46
C PHE A 63 15.94 -4.91 15.60
N GLY A 64 15.15 -5.17 16.63
CA GLY A 64 13.88 -4.50 16.88
C GLY A 64 12.62 -5.19 16.33
N TYR A 65 11.49 -4.49 16.41
CA TYR A 65 10.21 -4.93 15.84
C TYR A 65 10.25 -4.72 14.32
N GLN A 66 10.20 -5.81 13.57
CA GLN A 66 10.20 -5.77 12.11
C GLN A 66 8.81 -5.38 11.60
N THR A 67 8.65 -4.10 11.24
CA THR A 67 7.42 -3.57 10.62
C THR A 67 7.32 -3.95 9.14
N GLU A 68 8.46 -4.10 8.46
CA GLU A 68 8.57 -4.42 7.03
C GLU A 68 7.97 -5.80 6.68
N LYS A 69 8.05 -6.78 7.58
CA LYS A 69 7.49 -8.13 7.39
C LYS A 69 5.95 -8.18 7.38
N LYS A 70 5.26 -7.04 7.49
CA LYS A 70 3.80 -6.95 7.44
C LYS A 70 3.27 -6.36 6.13
N CYS A 71 4.12 -5.99 5.18
CA CYS A 71 3.66 -5.61 3.86
C CYS A 71 3.26 -6.88 3.09
N VAL A 72 2.01 -6.90 2.61
CA VAL A 72 1.48 -8.02 1.80
C VAL A 72 2.16 -8.06 0.42
N PHE A 73 2.52 -6.88 -0.11
CA PHE A 73 3.19 -6.73 -1.40
C PHE A 73 4.67 -6.43 -1.24
N THR A 74 5.46 -6.87 -2.22
CA THR A 74 6.83 -6.38 -2.40
C THR A 74 6.82 -4.95 -2.95
N ASN A 75 7.93 -4.23 -2.81
CA ASN A 75 8.03 -2.86 -3.34
C ASN A 75 7.75 -2.80 -4.85
N GLU A 76 8.13 -3.82 -5.62
CA GLU A 76 7.88 -3.89 -7.06
C GLU A 76 6.40 -4.09 -7.37
N GLN A 77 5.75 -5.00 -6.65
CA GLN A 77 4.31 -5.25 -6.76
C GLN A 77 3.49 -4.02 -6.36
N GLU A 78 3.92 -3.33 -5.31
CA GLU A 78 3.26 -2.12 -4.83
C GLU A 78 3.33 -0.99 -5.87
N LYS A 79 4.49 -0.83 -6.53
CA LYS A 79 4.67 0.10 -7.64
C LYS A 79 3.82 -0.25 -8.86
N LEU A 80 3.72 -1.54 -9.21
CA LEU A 80 2.85 -1.99 -10.31
C LEU A 80 1.39 -1.63 -10.04
N LEU A 81 0.93 -1.88 -8.81
CA LEU A 81 -0.43 -1.54 -8.39
C LEU A 81 -0.66 -0.03 -8.42
N LEU A 82 0.32 0.76 -7.98
CA LEU A 82 0.26 2.22 -8.03
C LEU A 82 0.19 2.75 -9.47
N ASN A 83 1.02 2.27 -10.38
CA ASN A 83 1.01 2.71 -11.78
C ASN A 83 -0.36 2.46 -12.42
N TYR A 84 -0.93 1.28 -12.17
CA TYR A 84 -2.29 0.95 -12.65
C TYR A 84 -3.33 1.91 -12.08
N VAL A 85 -3.24 2.26 -10.80
CA VAL A 85 -4.16 3.20 -10.14
C VAL A 85 -4.02 4.61 -10.73
N LEU A 86 -2.80 5.06 -11.02
CA LEU A 86 -2.55 6.34 -11.68
C LEU A 86 -3.13 6.36 -13.09
N GLU A 87 -2.91 5.32 -13.90
CA GLU A 87 -3.51 5.19 -15.23
C GLU A 87 -5.04 5.21 -15.17
N ALA A 88 -5.64 4.42 -14.26
CA ALA A 88 -7.08 4.40 -14.07
C ALA A 88 -7.63 5.78 -13.63
N SER A 89 -6.87 6.53 -12.83
CA SER A 89 -7.21 7.90 -12.44
C SER A 89 -7.06 8.92 -13.56
N SER A 90 -6.24 8.64 -14.57
CA SER A 90 -6.10 9.51 -15.75
C SER A 90 -7.25 9.32 -16.76
N ILE A 91 -7.78 8.10 -16.85
CA ILE A 91 -8.84 7.72 -17.81
C ILE A 91 -10.24 8.08 -17.27
N TYR A 92 -10.45 8.01 -15.95
CA TYR A 92 -11.77 8.20 -15.34
C TYR A 92 -11.73 9.00 -14.02
N TYR A 93 -12.78 8.95 -13.20
CA TYR A 93 -12.84 9.66 -11.90
C TYR A 93 -11.95 9.04 -10.81
N GLY A 94 -11.01 8.16 -11.17
CA GLY A 94 -10.18 7.39 -10.25
C GLY A 94 -10.89 6.21 -9.61
N LEU A 95 -10.11 5.32 -9.00
CA LEU A 95 -10.61 4.22 -8.20
C LEU A 95 -11.09 4.74 -6.85
N THR A 96 -12.29 4.31 -6.42
CA THR A 96 -12.71 4.59 -5.04
C THR A 96 -11.83 3.81 -4.07
N VAL A 97 -11.83 4.23 -2.80
CA VAL A 97 -11.09 3.51 -1.73
C VAL A 97 -11.53 2.05 -1.64
N LEU A 98 -12.81 1.76 -1.89
CA LEU A 98 -13.35 0.41 -1.84
C LEU A 98 -12.91 -0.40 -3.06
N ASP A 99 -12.90 0.19 -4.24
CA ASP A 99 -12.44 -0.46 -5.47
C ASP A 99 -10.96 -0.76 -5.42
N LEU A 100 -10.14 0.17 -4.90
CA LEU A 100 -8.70 -0.06 -4.73
C LEU A 100 -8.41 -1.20 -3.75
N ARG A 101 -9.20 -1.33 -2.69
CA ARG A 101 -9.07 -2.44 -1.74
C ARG A 101 -9.49 -3.78 -2.33
N LYS A 102 -10.50 -3.80 -3.22
CA LYS A 102 -10.87 -5.01 -3.98
C LYS A 102 -9.79 -5.38 -4.98
N LEU A 103 -9.31 -4.40 -5.76
CA LEU A 103 -8.22 -4.56 -6.70
C LEU A 103 -6.97 -5.15 -6.03
N ALA A 104 -6.60 -4.66 -4.84
CA ALA A 104 -5.48 -5.20 -4.08
C ALA A 104 -5.70 -6.66 -3.68
N PHE A 105 -6.92 -7.04 -3.28
CA PHE A 105 -7.24 -8.44 -3.00
C PHE A 105 -7.15 -9.30 -4.27
N ASP A 106 -7.75 -8.86 -5.38
CA ASP A 106 -7.73 -9.58 -6.65
C ASP A 106 -6.30 -9.75 -7.18
N PHE A 107 -5.48 -8.70 -7.07
CA PHE A 107 -4.08 -8.74 -7.44
C PHE A 107 -3.27 -9.73 -6.59
N ALA A 108 -3.56 -9.80 -5.28
CA ALA A 108 -2.91 -10.75 -4.39
C ALA A 108 -3.35 -12.20 -4.66
N ASP A 109 -4.64 -12.44 -4.93
CA ASP A 109 -5.16 -13.77 -5.25
C ASP A 109 -4.66 -14.26 -6.63
N ALA A 110 -4.60 -13.36 -7.62
CA ALA A 110 -4.06 -13.67 -8.94
C ALA A 110 -2.57 -14.06 -8.89
N ASN A 111 -1.78 -13.37 -8.06
CA ASN A 111 -0.35 -13.65 -7.88
C ASN A 111 -0.06 -14.70 -6.80
N LYS A 112 -1.09 -15.32 -6.19
CA LYS A 112 -0.99 -16.32 -5.12
C LYS A 112 -0.10 -15.88 -3.96
N ILE A 113 -0.23 -14.62 -3.58
CA ILE A 113 0.51 -14.00 -2.49
C ILE A 113 -0.13 -14.40 -1.15
N PRO A 114 0.64 -14.79 -0.12
CA PRO A 114 0.10 -15.09 1.20
C PRO A 114 -0.52 -13.83 1.83
N MET A 115 -1.82 -13.89 2.09
CA MET A 115 -2.59 -12.77 2.63
C MET A 115 -3.02 -13.00 4.08
N PRO A 116 -3.33 -11.93 4.84
CA PRO A 116 -3.96 -12.06 6.15
C PRO A 116 -5.35 -12.71 6.04
N HIS A 117 -5.73 -13.53 7.02
CA HIS A 117 -7.04 -14.20 7.04
C HIS A 117 -8.24 -13.23 6.89
N SER A 118 -8.11 -12.00 7.41
CA SER A 118 -9.14 -10.96 7.24
C SER A 118 -9.40 -10.58 5.78
N TRP A 119 -8.40 -10.68 4.90
CA TRP A 119 -8.58 -10.38 3.48
C TRP A 119 -9.31 -11.51 2.78
N GLU A 120 -8.95 -12.75 3.09
CA GLU A 120 -9.56 -13.95 2.52
C GLU A 120 -11.03 -14.09 2.93
N SER A 121 -11.35 -13.86 4.21
CA SER A 121 -12.72 -13.93 4.72
C SER A 121 -13.64 -12.86 4.12
N ASN A 122 -13.14 -11.62 3.95
CA ASN A 122 -13.95 -10.51 3.46
C ASN A 122 -13.82 -10.27 1.95
N LYS A 123 -12.90 -10.97 1.27
CA LYS A 123 -12.52 -10.77 -0.14
C LYS A 123 -12.18 -9.32 -0.49
N ILE A 124 -11.55 -8.62 0.46
CA ILE A 124 -11.17 -7.21 0.32
C ILE A 124 -9.96 -6.92 1.18
N ALA A 125 -9.05 -6.07 0.70
CA ALA A 125 -7.92 -5.63 1.48
C ALA A 125 -8.35 -4.91 2.75
N GLY A 126 -7.57 -5.02 3.82
CA GLY A 126 -7.84 -4.39 5.11
C GLY A 126 -7.78 -2.86 5.04
N GLU A 127 -8.54 -2.18 5.89
CA GLU A 127 -8.53 -0.71 5.96
C GLU A 127 -7.18 -0.15 6.39
N GLU A 128 -6.50 -0.82 7.34
CA GLU A 128 -5.14 -0.43 7.75
C GLU A 128 -4.13 -0.53 6.62
N TRP A 129 -4.30 -1.50 5.71
CA TRP A 129 -3.42 -1.62 4.55
C TRP A 129 -3.59 -0.42 3.61
N MET A 130 -4.83 -0.01 3.34
CA MET A 130 -5.13 1.14 2.49
C MET A 130 -4.52 2.43 3.04
N VAL A 131 -4.63 2.65 4.36
CA VAL A 131 -4.05 3.83 5.02
C VAL A 131 -2.55 3.86 4.82
N LYS A 132 -1.86 2.74 5.09
CA LYS A 132 -0.40 2.66 4.92
C LYS A 132 0.05 2.75 3.47
N PHE A 133 -0.72 2.17 2.54
CA PHE A 133 -0.46 2.30 1.10
C PHE A 133 -0.49 3.77 0.68
N ARG A 134 -1.50 4.52 1.14
CA ARG A 134 -1.57 5.96 0.89
C ARG A 134 -0.43 6.74 1.54
N GLU A 135 -0.07 6.45 2.80
CA GLU A 135 1.06 7.11 3.47
C GLU A 135 2.39 6.89 2.72
N ARG A 136 2.63 5.67 2.22
CA ARG A 136 3.86 5.36 1.46
C ARG A 136 3.93 6.08 0.11
N HIS A 137 2.78 6.37 -0.48
CA HIS A 137 2.67 6.89 -1.84
C HIS A 137 1.96 8.24 -1.89
N GLU A 138 2.00 9.02 -0.81
CA GLU A 138 1.27 10.29 -0.70
C GLU A 138 1.72 11.31 -1.75
N GLU A 139 3.01 11.32 -2.09
CA GLU A 139 3.59 12.20 -3.11
C GLU A 139 3.08 11.86 -4.52
N GLU A 140 2.88 10.58 -4.83
CA GLU A 140 2.48 10.08 -6.15
C GLU A 140 0.96 10.06 -6.33
N LEU A 141 0.20 9.83 -5.25
CA LEU A 141 -1.26 9.73 -5.25
C LEU A 141 -1.98 11.08 -5.09
N SER A 142 -1.25 12.21 -5.03
CA SER A 142 -1.81 13.55 -4.84
C SER A 142 -3.03 13.80 -5.74
N LEU A 143 -4.20 13.80 -5.07
CA LEU A 143 -5.52 13.60 -5.66
C LEU A 143 -5.99 14.85 -6.43
N ARG A 144 -6.20 14.72 -7.74
CA ARG A 144 -7.22 15.53 -8.42
C ARG A 144 -8.57 15.22 -7.78
N LYS A 145 -9.30 16.25 -7.33
CA LYS A 145 -10.72 16.06 -6.99
C LYS A 145 -11.47 15.72 -8.28
N PRO A 146 -12.25 14.64 -8.35
CA PRO A 146 -13.09 14.39 -9.50
C PRO A 146 -14.12 15.53 -9.59
N GLU A 147 -14.10 16.26 -10.71
CA GLU A 147 -15.11 17.28 -10.98
C GLU A 147 -16.45 16.59 -11.21
N ALA A 148 -17.46 16.91 -10.40
CA ALA A 148 -18.80 16.29 -10.44
C ALA A 148 -19.43 16.32 -11.85
N THR A 149 -19.04 17.30 -12.68
CA THR A 149 -19.50 17.46 -14.05
C THR A 149 -19.07 16.32 -14.98
N LEU A 150 -17.92 15.67 -14.74
CA LEU A 150 -17.42 14.58 -15.59
C LEU A 150 -18.22 13.29 -15.42
N LEU A 151 -18.69 12.97 -14.21
CA LEU A 151 -19.49 11.77 -13.95
C LEU A 151 -20.80 11.78 -14.75
N ASN A 152 -21.56 12.88 -14.64
CA ASN A 152 -22.84 13.03 -15.35
C ASN A 152 -22.62 13.07 -16.86
N ARG A 153 -21.54 13.71 -17.32
CA ARG A 153 -21.20 13.77 -18.75
C ARG A 153 -20.84 12.38 -19.29
N MET A 154 -20.08 11.57 -18.56
CA MET A 154 -19.74 10.19 -18.91
C MET A 154 -20.94 9.25 -18.87
N GLN A 155 -21.84 9.39 -17.88
CA GLN A 155 -23.10 8.64 -17.85
C GLN A 155 -23.98 8.96 -19.06
N GLY A 156 -23.99 10.23 -19.49
CA GLY A 156 -24.64 10.66 -20.73
C GLY A 156 -23.94 10.16 -22.00
N PHE A 157 -22.60 10.14 -22.03
CA PHE A 157 -21.76 9.70 -23.15
C PHE A 157 -21.42 8.19 -23.09
N ASN A 158 -22.43 7.33 -22.97
CA ASN A 158 -22.25 5.89 -23.11
C ASN A 158 -22.71 5.42 -24.51
N LYS A 159 -22.23 4.25 -24.96
CA LYS A 159 -22.52 3.74 -26.32
C LYS A 159 -24.01 3.66 -26.62
N THR A 160 -24.81 3.25 -25.64
CA THR A 160 -26.27 3.13 -25.77
C THR A 160 -26.93 4.49 -25.96
N ASN A 161 -26.63 5.46 -25.10
CA ASN A 161 -27.18 6.81 -25.13
C ASN A 161 -26.73 7.57 -26.38
N VAL A 162 -25.47 7.40 -26.82
CA VAL A 162 -24.96 8.01 -28.05
C VAL A 162 -25.65 7.40 -29.27
N ASN A 163 -25.84 6.09 -29.31
CA ASN A 163 -26.57 5.43 -30.40
C ASN A 163 -28.03 5.90 -30.44
N GLU A 164 -28.70 5.97 -29.30
CA GLU A 164 -30.09 6.45 -29.20
C GLU A 164 -30.21 7.91 -29.64
N PHE A 165 -29.27 8.78 -29.22
CA PHE A 165 -29.20 10.15 -29.69
C PHE A 165 -29.01 10.24 -31.22
N ILE A 166 -28.07 9.47 -31.79
CA ILE A 166 -27.82 9.46 -33.23
C ILE A 166 -29.05 8.94 -33.99
N MET A 167 -29.70 7.88 -33.51
CA MET A 167 -30.93 7.34 -34.12
C MET A 167 -32.06 8.37 -34.10
N ASN A 168 -32.29 9.03 -32.96
CA ASN A 168 -33.30 10.08 -32.83
C ASN A 168 -32.98 11.29 -33.71
N LEU A 169 -31.71 11.64 -33.83
CA LEU A 169 -31.25 12.73 -34.70
C LEU A 169 -31.46 12.38 -36.18
N GLN A 170 -31.10 11.17 -36.60
CA GLN A 170 -31.35 10.69 -37.97
C GLN A 170 -32.85 10.72 -38.29
N HIS A 171 -33.68 10.18 -37.41
CA HIS A 171 -35.14 10.21 -37.56
C HIS A 171 -35.68 11.64 -37.69
N ALA A 172 -35.21 12.56 -36.84
CA ALA A 172 -35.63 13.95 -36.90
C ALA A 172 -35.17 14.66 -38.18
N MET A 173 -33.97 14.35 -38.69
CA MET A 173 -33.47 14.89 -39.96
C MET A 173 -34.24 14.36 -41.16
N ASP A 174 -34.57 13.06 -41.18
CA ASP A 174 -35.32 12.42 -42.26
C ASP A 174 -36.79 12.90 -42.30
N ASP A 175 -37.42 13.05 -41.14
CA ASP A 175 -38.80 13.53 -41.02
C ASP A 175 -38.96 14.98 -41.45
N LYS A 176 -38.10 15.87 -40.94
CA LYS A 176 -38.24 17.32 -41.10
C LYS A 176 -37.48 17.87 -42.30
N LYS A 177 -36.59 17.08 -42.92
CA LYS A 177 -35.78 17.44 -44.10
C LYS A 177 -35.24 18.86 -44.01
N PHE A 178 -34.54 19.13 -42.91
CA PHE A 178 -34.02 20.47 -42.65
C PHE A 178 -33.15 20.94 -43.83
N THR A 179 -33.40 22.15 -44.30
CA THR A 179 -32.54 22.79 -45.30
C THR A 179 -31.20 23.14 -44.66
N PRO A 180 -30.09 23.21 -45.42
CA PRO A 180 -28.76 23.51 -44.88
C PRO A 180 -28.72 24.79 -44.02
N ASP A 181 -29.60 25.76 -44.29
CA ASP A 181 -29.71 27.02 -43.55
C ASP A 181 -30.41 26.89 -42.18
N ARG A 182 -30.88 25.69 -41.80
CA ARG A 182 -31.67 25.40 -40.59
C ARG A 182 -31.12 24.25 -39.72
N ILE A 183 -29.89 23.81 -39.99
CA ILE A 183 -29.15 22.81 -39.20
C ILE A 183 -28.06 23.52 -38.41
#